data_AF-A0A3S9SKV5-F1
#
_entry.id   AF-A0A3S9SKV5-F1
#
_cell.length_a   1.000
_cell.length_b   1.000
_cell.length_c   1.000
_cell.angle_alpha   90.00
_cell.angle_beta   90.00
_cell.angle_gamma   90.00
#
_symmetry.space_group_name_H-M   'P 1'
#
loop_
_entity.id
_entity.type
_entity.pdbx_description
1 polymer ?
#
loop_
_entity_poly.entity_id
_entity_poly.type
_entity_poly.pdbx_seq_one_letter_code
_entity_poly.pdbx_strand_id
1 'polypeptide(L)'
;MHITFPEWFDDLAEFEAESKGCLLDFPLHINGQEFVFTFYDLCRLNQTYADDSAADFLENEAVVVLQAINRKNIARFAQTIFR
;
A
#
# COMPACT_ATOMS: atom_id res chain seq x y z
N MET A 1 -5.57 -13.54 13.26
CA MET A 1 -4.50 -12.92 12.44
C MET A 1 -3.98 -11.69 13.16
N HIS A 2 -2.66 -11.59 13.32
CA HIS A 2 -2.02 -10.45 13.96
C HIS A 2 -1.35 -9.59 12.89
N ILE A 3 -1.74 -8.32 12.79
CA ILE A 3 -1.14 -7.35 11.87
C ILE A 3 -0.41 -6.32 12.72
N THR A 4 0.85 -6.09 12.41
CA THR A 4 1.64 -5.04 13.04
C THR A 4 2.11 -4.09 11.93
N PHE A 5 1.72 -2.83 12.06
CA PHE A 5 2.21 -1.76 11.21
C PHE A 5 3.58 -1.31 11.72
N PRO A 6 4.46 -0.77 10.84
CA PRO A 6 5.72 -0.18 11.28
C PRO A 6 5.48 0.94 12.27
N GLU A 7 6.39 1.10 13.24
CA GLU A 7 6.28 2.13 14.29
C GLU A 7 6.26 3.55 13.70
N TRP A 8 6.96 3.76 12.59
CA TRP A 8 7.02 5.04 11.89
C TRP A 8 5.72 5.41 11.17
N PHE A 9 4.82 4.44 10.93
CA PHE A 9 3.58 4.69 10.20
C PHE A 9 2.49 5.27 11.11
N ASP A 10 2.80 6.34 11.84
CA ASP A 10 1.88 7.03 12.76
C ASP A 10 0.71 7.75 12.05
N ASP A 11 -0.11 8.49 12.81
CA ASP A 11 -1.29 9.18 12.27
C ASP A 11 -0.91 10.24 11.20
N LEU A 12 0.27 10.87 11.33
CA LEU A 12 0.74 11.85 10.35
C LEU A 12 1.18 11.14 9.07
N ALA A 13 1.95 10.06 9.19
CA ALA A 13 2.36 9.25 8.05
C ALA A 13 1.16 8.63 7.32
N GLU A 14 0.14 8.18 8.06
CA GLU A 14 -1.13 7.70 7.50
C GLU A 14 -1.87 8.79 6.75
N PHE A 15 -2.00 9.99 7.34
CA PHE A 15 -2.62 11.14 6.67
C PHE A 15 -1.88 11.52 5.38
N GLU A 16 -0.56 11.57 5.42
CA GLU A 16 0.25 11.85 4.24
C GLU A 16 0.08 10.79 3.15
N ALA A 17 0.09 9.51 3.54
CA ALA A 17 -0.11 8.39 2.63
C ALA A 17 -1.49 8.42 1.96
N GLU A 18 -2.54 8.69 2.74
CA GLU A 18 -3.90 8.81 2.21
C GLU A 18 -4.03 10.01 1.25
N SER A 19 -3.43 11.15 1.60
CA SER A 19 -3.42 12.36 0.76
C SER A 19 -2.61 12.19 -0.52
N LYS A 20 -1.45 11.52 -0.43
CA LYS A 20 -0.62 11.19 -1.60
C LYS A 20 -1.29 10.10 -2.44
N GLY A 21 -2.05 9.20 -1.85
CA GLY A 21 -2.68 8.08 -2.53
C GLY A 21 -1.72 6.90 -2.81
N CYS A 22 -0.57 6.84 -2.14
CA CYS A 22 0.34 5.71 -2.26
C CYS A 22 1.19 5.47 -1.01
N LEU A 23 1.64 4.22 -0.87
CA LEU A 23 2.73 3.78 0.02
C LEU A 23 3.60 2.81 -0.75
N LEU A 24 4.88 3.15 -0.92
CA LEU A 24 5.83 2.35 -1.69
C LEU A 24 6.68 1.51 -0.74
N ASP A 25 7.01 0.28 -1.14
CA ASP A 25 7.88 -0.64 -0.40
C ASP A 25 7.49 -0.74 1.10
N PHE A 26 6.19 -0.81 1.37
CA PHE A 26 5.65 -0.75 2.71
C PHE A 26 5.81 -2.10 3.42
N PRO A 27 6.60 -2.19 4.50
CA PRO A 27 6.73 -3.42 5.26
C PRO A 27 5.51 -3.60 6.15
N LEU A 28 4.85 -4.75 6.04
CA LEU A 28 3.71 -5.14 6.84
C LEU A 28 4.00 -6.48 7.51
N HIS A 29 3.94 -6.50 8.84
CA HIS A 29 4.12 -7.73 9.60
C HIS A 29 2.78 -8.44 9.77
N ILE A 30 2.66 -9.66 9.26
CA ILE A 30 1.47 -10.49 9.34
C ILE A 30 1.85 -11.82 9.99
N ASN A 31 1.26 -12.12 11.15
CA ASN A 31 1.54 -13.32 11.94
C ASN A 31 3.04 -13.55 12.24
N GLY A 32 3.81 -12.47 12.38
CA GLY A 32 5.25 -12.53 12.67
C GLY A 32 6.16 -12.66 11.45
N GLN A 33 5.62 -12.72 10.23
CA GLN A 33 6.37 -12.66 8.98
C GLN A 33 6.22 -11.27 8.34
N GLU A 34 7.32 -10.73 7.82
CA GLU A 34 7.32 -9.48 7.07
C GLU A 34 6.98 -9.71 5.60
N PHE A 35 6.11 -8.86 5.06
CA PHE A 35 5.77 -8.77 3.64
C PHE A 35 5.92 -7.33 3.19
N VAL A 36 6.46 -7.12 2.00
CA VAL A 36 6.63 -5.78 1.41
C VAL A 36 5.60 -5.60 0.30
N PHE A 37 4.84 -4.51 0.37
CA PHE A 37 3.79 -4.19 -0.60
C PHE A 37 3.93 -2.78 -1.13
N THR A 38 3.53 -2.58 -2.38
CA THR A 38 3.29 -1.26 -2.93
C THR A 38 1.79 -1.01 -2.99
N PHE A 39 1.30 -0.05 -2.23
CA PHE A 39 -0.11 0.34 -2.22
C PHE A 39 -0.34 1.58 -3.06
N TYR A 40 -1.39 1.54 -3.88
CA TYR A 40 -1.92 2.70 -4.58
C TYR A 40 -3.41 2.84 -4.35
N ASP A 41 -3.91 4.07 -4.31
CA ASP A 41 -5.30 4.30 -4.71
C ASP A 41 -5.39 4.37 -6.24
N LEU A 42 -6.60 4.24 -6.77
CA LEU A 42 -6.82 4.20 -8.22
C LEU A 42 -6.43 5.51 -8.91
N CYS A 43 -6.58 6.65 -8.23
CA CYS A 43 -6.26 7.96 -8.80
C CYS A 43 -4.74 8.09 -8.98
N ARG A 44 -3.98 7.80 -7.92
CA ARG A 44 -2.52 7.86 -7.96
C ARG A 44 -1.93 6.83 -8.92
N LEU A 45 -2.46 5.61 -8.97
CA LEU A 45 -1.98 4.60 -9.93
C LEU A 45 -2.09 5.08 -11.37
N ASN A 46 -3.23 5.67 -11.74
CA ASN A 46 -3.44 6.22 -13.08
C ASN A 46 -2.51 7.39 -13.38
N GLN A 47 -2.23 8.24 -12.38
CA GLN A 47 -1.24 9.32 -12.53
C GLN A 47 0.16 8.76 -12.75
N THR A 48 0.58 7.78 -11.95
CA THR A 48 1.90 7.13 -12.10
C THR A 48 2.05 6.50 -13.48
N TYR A 49 1.01 5.81 -13.99
CA TYR A 49 1.02 5.25 -15.35
C TYR A 49 1.12 6.34 -16.43
N ALA A 50 0.42 7.46 -16.27
CA ALA A 50 0.45 8.56 -17.23
C ALA A 50 1.80 9.31 -17.24
N ASP A 51 2.41 9.46 -16.06
CA ASP A 51 3.71 10.13 -15.90
C ASP A 51 4.86 9.24 -16.40
N ASP A 52 4.75 7.92 -16.24
CA ASP A 52 5.72 6.94 -16.74
C ASP A 52 5.51 6.64 -18.23
N SER A 53 5.60 7.70 -19.05
CA SER A 53 5.37 7.68 -20.50
C SER A 53 6.35 6.82 -21.32
N ALA A 54 7.34 6.21 -20.66
CA ALA A 54 8.39 5.41 -21.30
C ALA A 54 8.05 3.92 -21.37
N ALA A 55 7.09 3.45 -20.57
CA ALA A 55 6.71 2.03 -20.51
C ALA A 55 5.19 1.85 -20.57
N ASP A 56 4.71 0.90 -21.38
CA ASP A 56 3.29 0.51 -21.45
C ASP A 56 2.86 -0.38 -20.26
N PHE A 57 3.70 -0.51 -19.23
CA PHE A 57 3.46 -1.38 -18.08
C PHE A 57 4.15 -0.84 -16.82
N LEU A 58 3.60 -1.19 -15.66
CA LEU A 58 4.23 -1.00 -14.35
C LEU A 58 4.70 -2.36 -13.84
N GLU A 59 6.00 -2.51 -13.61
CA GLU A 59 6.59 -3.71 -13.02
C GLU A 59 6.82 -3.50 -11.52
N ASN A 60 6.08 -4.25 -10.69
CA ASN A 60 6.32 -4.34 -9.26
C ASN A 60 5.73 -5.67 -8.73
N GLU A 61 6.48 -6.36 -7.88
CA GLU A 61 6.17 -7.73 -7.46
C GLU A 61 4.88 -7.84 -6.61
N ALA A 62 4.49 -6.78 -5.90
CA ALA A 62 3.43 -6.85 -4.91
C ALA A 62 2.57 -5.56 -4.85
N VAL A 63 1.95 -5.22 -5.98
CA VAL A 63 1.04 -4.06 -6.06
C VAL A 63 -0.35 -4.42 -5.53
N VAL A 64 -0.87 -3.56 -4.65
CA VAL A 64 -2.23 -3.65 -4.12
C VAL A 64 -2.94 -2.33 -4.32
N VAL A 65 -4.10 -2.37 -5.00
CA VAL A 65 -4.94 -1.19 -5.20
C VAL A 65 -6.05 -1.14 -4.15
N LEU A 66 -6.10 -0.05 -3.40
CA LEU A 66 -7.09 0.19 -2.35
C LEU A 66 -7.99 1.38 -2.71
N GLN A 67 -9.14 1.49 -2.03
CA GLN A 67 -10.01 2.65 -2.20
C GLN A 67 -9.37 3.95 -1.65
N ALA A 68 -8.61 3.82 -0.57
CA ALA A 68 -7.83 4.89 0.06
C ALA A 68 -6.68 4.23 0.84
N ILE A 69 -5.53 4.91 0.92
CA ILE A 69 -4.33 4.37 1.56
C ILE A 69 -4.34 4.70 3.05
N ASN A 70 -4.92 3.79 3.84
CA ASN A 70 -4.99 3.93 5.30
C ASN A 70 -4.98 2.57 6.00
N ARG A 71 -4.71 2.57 7.32
CA ARG A 71 -4.58 1.36 8.14
C ARG A 71 -5.82 0.48 8.04
N LYS A 72 -7.01 1.10 8.01
CA LYS A 72 -8.29 0.38 7.90
C LYS A 72 -8.35 -0.47 6.64
N ASN A 73 -8.04 0.11 5.48
CA ASN A 73 -8.10 -0.60 4.21
C ASN A 73 -6.96 -1.61 4.06
N ILE A 74 -5.75 -1.27 4.50
CA ILE A 74 -4.58 -2.18 4.50
C ILE A 74 -4.85 -3.41 5.38
N ALA A 75 -5.40 -3.21 6.59
CA ALA A 75 -5.74 -4.31 7.49
C ALA A 75 -6.82 -5.21 6.90
N ARG A 76 -7.84 -4.63 6.24
CA ARG A 76 -8.89 -5.38 5.57
C ARG A 76 -8.34 -6.23 4.41
N PHE A 77 -7.40 -5.68 3.63
CA PHE A 77 -6.67 -6.42 2.60
C PHE A 77 -5.95 -7.63 3.22
N ALA A 78 -5.12 -7.41 4.24
CA ALA A 78 -4.36 -8.46 4.88
C ALA A 78 -5.28 -9.56 5.45
N GLN A 79 -6.39 -9.18 6.09
CA GLN A 79 -7.39 -10.11 6.64
C GLN A 79 -8.05 -10.98 5.57
N THR A 80 -8.16 -10.45 4.35
CA THR A 80 -8.82 -11.15 3.24
C THR A 80 -7.89 -12.18 2.61
N ILE A 81 -6.60 -11.86 2.48
CA ILE A 81 -5.61 -12.67 1.76
C ILE A 81 -4.93 -13.71 2.67
N PHE A 82 -4.58 -13.34 3.91
CA PHE A 82 -3.76 -14.16 4.82
C PHE A 82 -4.59 -14.90 5.87
N ARG A 83 -5.73 -15.48 5.45
CA ARG A 83 -6.68 -16.19 6.32
C ARG A 83 -6.06 -17.35 7.08
#